data_AF-A0A832BEA8-F1
#
_entry.id   AF-A0A832BEA8-F1
#
_cell.length_a   1.000
_cell.length_b   1.000
_cell.length_c   1.000
_cell.angle_alpha   90.00
_cell.angle_beta   90.00
_cell.angle_gamma   90.00
#
_symmetry.space_group_name_H-M   'P 1'
#
loop_
_entity.id
_entity.type
_entity.pdbx_description
1 polymer ?
#
loop_
_entity_poly.entity_id
_entity_poly.type
_entity_poly.pdbx_seq_one_letter_code
_entity_poly.pdbx_strand_id
1 'polypeptide(L)'
;WTGWAFGFGLERLAIVSMSLPDIRLLWSDDPRVTKQLKLGQKFEEVSKYPPITRDISFVVSDNFVPNNYFDLIREIGGDLVEQVELLDKYENEKKFGPGKISYTYRVVYRSPEKTLKNEEVEPLQNELYRKTKEIYNAQLR
;
A
#
# COMPACT_ATOMS: atom_id res chain seq x y z
N TRP A 1 3.47 -6.01 58.76
CA TRP A 1 3.75 -5.52 57.40
C TRP A 1 2.53 -5.81 56.54
N THR A 2 1.81 -4.79 56.12
CA THR A 2 0.73 -4.93 55.12
C THR A 2 1.24 -4.35 53.81
N GLY A 3 1.12 -5.12 52.73
CA GLY A 3 1.53 -4.73 51.38
C GLY A 3 0.33 -4.69 50.45
N TRP A 4 0.37 -3.80 49.48
CA TRP A 4 -0.63 -3.72 48.42
C TRP A 4 -0.15 -4.49 47.21
N ALA A 5 -1.05 -5.24 46.58
CA ALA A 5 -0.81 -5.90 45.31
C ALA A 5 -1.83 -5.40 44.29
N PHE A 6 -1.37 -5.10 43.09
CA PHE A 6 -2.21 -4.74 41.96
C PHE A 6 -1.85 -5.63 40.77
N GLY A 7 -2.88 -6.07 40.03
CA GLY A 7 -2.73 -6.78 38.77
C GLY A 7 -3.39 -5.96 37.67
N PHE A 8 -2.60 -5.48 36.72
CA PHE A 8 -3.12 -4.83 35.53
C PHE A 8 -3.30 -5.88 34.43
N GLY A 9 -4.52 -5.97 33.88
CA GLY A 9 -4.76 -6.74 32.67
C GLY A 9 -4.12 -6.01 31.48
N LEU A 10 -2.98 -6.53 31.01
CA LEU A 10 -2.19 -5.91 29.95
C LEU A 10 -2.99 -5.77 28.66
N GLU A 11 -3.85 -6.75 28.36
CA GLU A 11 -4.75 -6.73 27.21
C GLU A 11 -5.74 -5.58 27.27
N ARG A 12 -6.27 -5.28 28.47
CA ARG A 12 -7.25 -4.20 28.65
C ARG A 12 -6.58 -2.83 28.50
N LEU A 13 -5.35 -2.69 28.99
CA LEU A 13 -4.55 -1.49 28.76
C LEU A 13 -4.23 -1.31 27.27
N ALA A 14 -3.87 -2.40 26.59
CA ALA A 14 -3.59 -2.40 25.15
C ALA A 14 -4.83 -2.00 24.33
N ILE A 15 -6.00 -2.58 24.63
CA ILE A 15 -7.27 -2.25 23.97
C ILE A 15 -7.62 -0.78 24.13
N VAL A 16 -7.51 -0.24 25.34
CA VAL A 16 -7.80 1.19 25.60
C VAL A 16 -6.77 2.08 24.91
N SER A 17 -5.49 1.72 24.94
CA SER A 17 -4.41 2.49 24.33
C SER A 17 -4.53 2.59 22.80
N MET A 18 -4.94 1.51 22.14
CA MET A 18 -5.01 1.43 20.67
C MET A 18 -6.44 1.56 20.12
N SER A 19 -7.45 1.74 20.98
CA SER A 19 -8.88 1.68 20.61
C SER A 19 -9.25 0.42 19.82
N LEU A 20 -8.75 -0.74 20.25
CA LEU A 20 -8.99 -2.00 19.55
C LEU A 20 -10.47 -2.41 19.64
N PRO A 21 -11.13 -2.73 18.52
CA PRO A 21 -12.53 -3.16 18.53
C PRO A 21 -12.72 -4.58 19.09
N ASP A 22 -11.68 -5.42 19.05
CA ASP A 22 -11.75 -6.82 19.49
C ASP A 22 -10.39 -7.29 20.04
N ILE A 23 -10.40 -8.00 21.18
CA ILE A 23 -9.21 -8.59 21.81
C ILE A 23 -8.53 -9.64 20.93
N ARG A 24 -9.27 -10.32 20.04
CA ARG A 24 -8.74 -11.33 19.11
C ARG A 24 -7.69 -10.75 18.16
N LEU A 25 -7.71 -9.44 17.91
CA LEU A 25 -6.71 -8.76 17.09
C LEU A 25 -5.30 -8.82 17.71
N LEU A 26 -5.17 -8.91 19.03
CA LEU A 26 -3.87 -9.09 19.71
C LEU A 26 -3.22 -10.45 19.39
N TRP A 27 -4.02 -11.41 18.94
CA TRP A 27 -3.61 -12.78 18.61
C TRP A 27 -3.67 -13.05 17.11
N SER A 28 -3.81 -12.01 16.29
CA SER A 28 -3.88 -12.16 14.84
C SER A 28 -2.48 -12.29 14.23
N ASP A 29 -2.30 -13.28 13.37
CA ASP A 29 -1.09 -13.43 12.55
C ASP A 29 -1.10 -12.55 11.28
N ASP A 30 -2.18 -11.79 11.05
CA ASP A 30 -2.29 -10.94 9.87
C ASP A 30 -1.23 -9.81 9.93
N PRO A 31 -0.31 -9.72 8.94
CA PRO A 31 0.67 -8.64 8.89
C PRO A 31 0.06 -7.23 8.92
N ARG A 32 -1.18 -7.07 8.43
CA ARG A 32 -1.91 -5.80 8.42
C ARG A 32 -2.38 -5.39 9.82
N VAL A 33 -2.65 -6.36 10.68
CA VAL A 33 -3.02 -6.12 12.08
C VAL A 33 -1.76 -5.91 12.92
N THR A 34 -0.80 -6.83 12.83
CA THR A 34 0.42 -6.80 13.64
C THR A 34 1.26 -5.53 13.42
N LYS A 35 1.34 -5.01 12.19
CA LYS A 35 2.02 -3.72 11.89
C LYS A 35 1.39 -2.51 12.61
N GLN A 36 0.10 -2.58 12.90
CA GLN A 36 -0.66 -1.51 13.57
C GLN A 36 -0.67 -1.62 15.10
N LEU A 37 -0.26 -2.78 15.67
CA LEU A 37 -0.22 -3.00 17.11
C LEU A 37 0.93 -2.24 17.78
N LYS A 38 0.84 -0.91 17.78
CA LYS A 38 1.78 0.00 18.43
C LYS A 38 1.03 0.79 19.50
N LEU A 39 1.53 0.73 20.74
CA LEU A 39 0.92 1.44 21.86
C LEU A 39 0.81 2.94 21.56
N GLY A 40 -0.37 3.52 21.81
CA GLY A 40 -0.69 4.92 21.53
C GLY A 40 -1.10 5.21 20.08
N GLN A 41 -1.01 4.25 19.16
CA GLN A 41 -1.56 4.36 17.80
C GLN A 41 -2.97 3.78 17.76
N LYS A 42 -3.91 4.57 17.23
CA LYS A 42 -5.28 4.08 16.99
C LYS A 42 -5.26 3.01 15.89
N PHE A 43 -5.87 1.87 16.17
CA PHE A 43 -6.07 0.81 15.20
C PHE A 43 -7.10 1.21 14.15
N GLU A 44 -6.77 0.98 12.88
CA GLU A 44 -7.69 1.14 11.75
C GLU A 44 -8.13 -0.24 11.26
N GLU A 45 -9.44 -0.39 11.05
CA GLU A 45 -10.02 -1.67 10.66
C GLU A 45 -9.49 -2.10 9.29
N VAL A 46 -8.91 -3.29 9.25
CA VAL A 46 -8.42 -3.89 8.01
C VAL A 46 -9.60 -4.36 7.17
N SER A 47 -9.57 -4.05 5.88
CA SER A 47 -10.61 -4.51 4.96
C SER A 47 -10.68 -6.05 4.93
N LYS A 48 -11.91 -6.56 4.99
CA LYS A 48 -12.25 -7.99 4.91
C LYS A 48 -12.30 -8.50 3.47
N TYR A 49 -12.23 -7.60 2.48
CA TYR A 49 -12.40 -7.91 1.07
C TYR A 49 -11.07 -8.30 0.41
N PRO A 50 -11.08 -9.19 -0.60
CA PRO A 50 -9.86 -9.61 -1.27
C PRO A 50 -9.23 -8.43 -2.04
N PRO A 51 -7.88 -8.34 -2.10
CA PRO A 51 -7.19 -7.35 -2.90
C PRO A 51 -7.18 -7.73 -4.39
N ILE A 52 -7.10 -6.73 -5.27
CA ILE A 52 -6.70 -6.88 -6.67
C ILE A 52 -5.31 -6.27 -6.83
N THR A 53 -4.34 -7.08 -7.25
CA THR A 53 -2.96 -6.62 -7.47
C THR A 53 -2.72 -6.40 -8.96
N ARG A 54 -2.10 -5.28 -9.31
CA ARG A 54 -1.72 -4.95 -10.68
C ARG A 54 -0.32 -4.38 -10.71
N ASP A 55 0.50 -4.90 -11.61
CA ASP A 55 1.87 -4.46 -11.77
C ASP A 55 1.96 -3.59 -13.03
N ILE A 56 2.67 -2.47 -12.94
CA ILE A 56 2.93 -1.55 -14.04
C ILE A 56 4.44 -1.41 -14.21
N SER A 57 4.91 -1.73 -15.42
CA SER A 57 6.32 -1.63 -15.78
C SER A 57 6.50 -0.61 -16.89
N PHE A 58 7.47 0.29 -16.74
CA PHE A 58 7.74 1.32 -17.73
C PHE A 58 9.19 1.77 -17.72
N VAL A 59 9.63 2.28 -18.86
CA VAL A 59 10.97 2.84 -19.05
C VAL A 59 10.86 4.35 -19.16
N VAL A 60 11.67 5.04 -18.36
CA VAL A 60 11.75 6.51 -18.29
C VAL A 60 13.22 6.95 -18.30
N SER A 61 13.44 8.22 -18.60
CA SER A 61 14.76 8.85 -18.47
C SER A 61 15.16 9.00 -17.00
N ASP A 62 16.45 9.17 -16.74
CA ASP A 62 17.03 9.33 -15.40
C ASP A 62 16.50 10.54 -14.60
N ASN A 63 15.78 11.47 -15.24
CA ASN A 63 15.12 12.60 -14.55
C ASN A 63 13.85 12.20 -13.77
N PHE A 64 13.51 10.91 -13.70
CA PHE A 64 12.32 10.43 -13.02
C PHE A 64 12.52 10.34 -11.51
N VAL A 65 11.61 10.97 -10.75
CA VAL A 65 11.61 10.92 -9.28
C VAL A 65 10.57 9.90 -8.81
N PRO A 66 10.97 8.77 -8.19
CA PRO A 66 10.05 7.71 -7.76
C PRO A 66 8.92 8.20 -6.86
N ASN A 67 9.19 9.14 -5.95
CA ASN A 67 8.20 9.68 -5.01
C ASN A 67 7.00 10.34 -5.71
N ASN A 68 7.24 11.10 -6.77
CA ASN A 68 6.17 11.76 -7.53
C ASN A 68 5.22 10.76 -8.17
N TYR A 69 5.69 9.54 -8.44
CA TYR A 69 4.87 8.49 -9.01
C TYR A 69 3.95 7.83 -7.99
N PHE A 70 4.37 7.72 -6.73
CA PHE A 70 3.49 7.29 -5.64
C PHE A 70 2.31 8.24 -5.48
N ASP A 71 2.56 9.54 -5.58
CA ASP A 71 1.51 10.55 -5.48
C ASP A 71 0.53 10.47 -6.67
N LEU A 72 1.05 10.31 -7.90
CA LEU A 72 0.20 10.11 -9.08
C LEU A 72 -0.71 8.88 -8.97
N ILE A 73 -0.17 7.75 -8.49
CA ILE A 73 -0.98 6.53 -8.32
C ILE A 73 -2.09 6.75 -7.29
N ARG A 74 -1.79 7.46 -6.19
CA ARG A 74 -2.78 7.79 -5.16
C ARG A 74 -3.81 8.79 -5.65
N GLU A 75 -3.43 9.76 -6.46
CA GLU A 75 -4.36 10.73 -7.06
C GLU A 75 -5.38 10.03 -7.97
N ILE A 76 -4.93 9.09 -8.79
CA ILE A 76 -5.81 8.36 -9.74
C ILE A 76 -6.66 7.32 -9.01
N GLY A 77 -6.04 6.52 -8.14
CA GLY A 77 -6.72 5.39 -7.51
C GLY A 77 -7.49 5.75 -6.23
N GLY A 78 -7.21 6.91 -5.63
CA GLY A 78 -7.88 7.41 -4.42
C GLY A 78 -7.90 6.40 -3.28
N ASP A 79 -9.04 6.30 -2.62
CA ASP A 79 -9.28 5.41 -1.47
C ASP A 79 -9.27 3.91 -1.83
N LEU A 80 -9.24 3.57 -3.13
CA LEU A 80 -9.15 2.19 -3.57
C LEU A 80 -7.72 1.66 -3.56
N VAL A 81 -6.70 2.52 -3.53
CA VAL A 81 -5.30 2.11 -3.47
C VAL A 81 -4.92 1.89 -2.01
N GLU A 82 -4.77 0.63 -1.64
CA GLU A 82 -4.33 0.25 -0.30
C GLU A 82 -2.81 0.40 -0.16
N GLN A 83 -2.07 -0.07 -1.18
CA GLN A 83 -0.62 -0.10 -1.13
C GLN A 83 -0.01 0.07 -2.52
N VAL A 84 1.12 0.78 -2.55
CA VAL A 84 2.00 0.87 -3.73
C VAL A 84 3.39 0.46 -3.29
N GLU A 85 4.02 -0.42 -4.06
CA GLU A 85 5.39 -0.87 -3.82
C GLU A 85 6.23 -0.73 -5.10
N LEU A 86 7.45 -0.24 -4.96
CA LEU A 86 8.45 -0.34 -6.04
C LEU A 86 9.08 -1.73 -5.96
N LEU A 87 8.77 -2.59 -6.94
CA LEU A 87 9.27 -3.96 -6.98
C LEU A 87 10.69 -4.05 -7.53
N ASP A 88 10.93 -3.36 -8.65
CA ASP A 88 12.19 -3.46 -9.37
C ASP A 88 12.59 -2.11 -9.97
N LYS A 89 13.89 -1.85 -9.94
CA LYS A 89 14.56 -0.74 -10.62
C LYS A 89 15.72 -1.34 -11.40
N TYR A 90 15.62 -1.28 -12.72
CA TYR A 90 16.58 -1.92 -13.60
C TYR A 90 17.15 -0.95 -14.65
N GLU A 91 18.47 -0.84 -14.68
CA GLU A 91 19.23 0.01 -15.61
C GLU A 91 19.96 -0.89 -16.60
N ASN A 92 19.72 -0.70 -17.91
CA ASN A 92 20.39 -1.47 -18.94
C ASN A 92 20.49 -0.69 -20.25
N GLU A 93 21.67 -0.18 -20.55
CA GLU A 93 21.95 0.61 -21.75
C GLU A 93 21.75 -0.18 -23.04
N LYS A 94 22.07 -1.48 -23.05
CA LYS A 94 21.91 -2.34 -24.24
C LYS A 94 20.45 -2.59 -24.59
N LYS A 95 19.56 -2.61 -23.58
CA LYS A 95 18.14 -2.93 -23.74
C LYS A 95 17.26 -1.69 -23.88
N PHE A 96 17.62 -0.59 -23.23
CA PHE A 96 16.78 0.62 -23.15
C PHE A 96 17.41 1.85 -23.81
N GLY A 97 18.71 1.80 -24.13
CA GLY A 97 19.50 2.94 -24.56
C GLY A 97 20.15 3.67 -23.38
N PRO A 98 21.12 4.56 -23.66
CA PRO A 98 21.83 5.31 -22.63
C PRO A 98 20.87 6.25 -21.87
N GLY A 99 21.02 6.32 -20.55
CA GLY A 99 20.26 7.24 -19.67
C GLY A 99 18.79 6.86 -19.44
N LYS A 100 18.41 5.60 -19.67
CA LYS A 100 17.06 5.08 -19.39
C LYS A 100 17.04 4.02 -18.30
N ILE A 101 16.01 4.11 -17.47
CA ILE A 101 15.77 3.25 -16.31
C ILE A 101 14.38 2.63 -16.43
N SER A 102 14.29 1.32 -16.18
CA SER A 102 13.04 0.59 -16.08
C SER A 102 12.60 0.54 -14.61
N TYR A 103 11.36 0.92 -14.34
CA TYR A 103 10.74 0.79 -13.03
C TYR A 103 9.54 -0.16 -13.13
N THR A 104 9.36 -0.99 -12.10
CA THR A 104 8.18 -1.84 -11.94
C THR A 104 7.54 -1.55 -10.61
N TYR A 105 6.31 -1.04 -10.65
CA TYR A 105 5.50 -0.78 -9.46
C TYR A 105 4.37 -1.80 -9.35
N ARG A 106 4.08 -2.21 -8.12
CA ARG A 106 2.91 -2.99 -7.76
C ARG A 106 1.90 -2.11 -7.06
N VAL A 107 0.69 -2.09 -7.58
CA VAL A 107 -0.45 -1.38 -6.99
C VAL A 107 -1.45 -2.41 -6.49
N VAL A 108 -1.74 -2.34 -5.19
CA VAL A 108 -2.73 -3.18 -4.51
C VAL A 108 -4.00 -2.36 -4.32
N TYR A 109 -5.05 -2.77 -5.04
CA TYR A 109 -6.37 -2.18 -4.91
C TYR A 109 -7.21 -2.98 -3.92
N ARG A 110 -7.81 -2.32 -2.94
CA ARG A 110 -8.76 -2.92 -2.03
C ARG A 110 -9.75 -1.87 -1.53
N SER A 111 -11.04 -2.19 -1.61
CA SER A 111 -12.07 -1.34 -0.99
C SER A 111 -12.33 -1.79 0.45
N PRO A 112 -12.59 -0.84 1.38
CA PRO A 112 -13.01 -1.17 2.74
C PRO A 112 -14.47 -1.67 2.82
N GLU A 113 -15.28 -1.40 1.79
CA GLU A 113 -16.74 -1.61 1.84
C GLU A 113 -17.26 -2.74 0.95
N LYS A 114 -16.52 -3.11 -0.11
CA LYS A 114 -16.96 -4.12 -1.07
C LYS A 114 -15.83 -4.91 -1.71
N THR A 115 -16.17 -6.08 -2.25
CA THR A 115 -15.29 -6.81 -3.15
C THR A 115 -15.16 -6.03 -4.46
N LEU A 116 -13.94 -5.65 -4.81
CA LEU A 116 -13.66 -5.00 -6.09
C LEU A 116 -13.79 -5.98 -7.23
N LYS A 117 -14.34 -5.51 -8.35
CA LYS A 117 -14.33 -6.23 -9.62
C LYS A 117 -13.24 -5.70 -10.54
N ASN A 118 -12.76 -6.56 -11.45
CA ASN A 118 -11.76 -6.16 -12.44
C ASN A 118 -12.23 -4.96 -13.29
N GLU A 119 -13.52 -4.93 -13.63
CA GLU A 119 -14.15 -3.86 -14.43
C GLU A 119 -14.08 -2.49 -13.75
N GLU A 120 -13.95 -2.44 -12.41
CA GLU A 120 -13.82 -1.19 -11.65
C GLU A 120 -12.37 -0.71 -11.57
N VAL A 121 -11.41 -1.64 -11.60
CA VAL A 121 -9.98 -1.35 -11.51
C VAL A 121 -9.36 -1.04 -12.87
N GLU A 122 -9.90 -1.66 -13.93
CA GLU A 122 -9.44 -1.47 -15.30
C GLU A 122 -9.44 0.00 -15.79
N PRO A 123 -10.49 0.81 -15.57
CA PRO A 123 -10.46 2.22 -15.96
C PRO A 123 -9.38 3.01 -15.21
N LEU A 124 -9.18 2.75 -13.92
CA LEU A 124 -8.13 3.38 -13.11
C LEU A 124 -6.74 3.03 -13.63
N GLN A 125 -6.55 1.77 -14.02
CA GLN A 125 -5.29 1.33 -14.61
C GLN A 125 -5.03 1.94 -15.98
N ASN A 126 -6.06 2.01 -16.83
CA ASN A 126 -5.96 2.66 -18.13
C ASN A 126 -5.63 4.15 -17.99
N GLU A 127 -6.21 4.83 -17.01
CA GLU A 127 -5.86 6.21 -16.70
C GLU A 127 -4.42 6.34 -16.20
N LEU A 128 -3.97 5.44 -15.32
CA LEU A 128 -2.58 5.40 -14.85
C LEU A 128 -1.60 5.21 -16.02
N TYR A 129 -1.88 4.28 -16.95
CA TYR A 129 -1.08 4.07 -18.15
C TYR A 129 -1.01 5.35 -19.01
N ARG A 130 -2.15 6.00 -19.23
CA ARG A 130 -2.23 7.24 -20.02
C ARG A 130 -1.41 8.37 -19.38
N LYS A 131 -1.62 8.63 -18.09
CA LYS A 131 -0.91 9.68 -17.34
C LYS A 131 0.59 9.41 -17.25
N THR A 132 0.97 8.15 -17.07
CA THR A 132 2.39 7.73 -17.05
C THR A 132 3.06 8.04 -18.39
N LYS A 133 2.38 7.79 -19.51
CA LYS A 133 2.87 8.11 -20.85
C LYS A 133 2.92 9.61 -21.12
N GLU A 134 1.88 10.37 -20.75
CA GLU A 134 1.77 11.80 -21.02
C GLU A 134 2.75 12.64 -20.17
N ILE A 135 2.86 12.36 -18.87
CA ILE A 135 3.66 13.17 -17.94
C ILE A 135 5.15 12.82 -18.04
N TYR A 136 5.47 11.53 -18.10
CA TYR A 136 6.86 11.05 -18.02
C TYR A 136 7.43 10.63 -19.36
N ASN A 137 6.69 10.77 -20.47
CA ASN A 137 7.06 10.24 -21.79
C ASN A 137 7.51 8.77 -21.73
N ALA A 138 6.88 8.01 -20.82
CA ALA A 138 7.29 6.67 -20.47
C ALA A 138 6.94 5.66 -21.57
N GLN A 139 7.81 4.68 -21.77
CA GLN A 139 7.54 3.53 -22.63
C GLN A 139 7.03 2.38 -21.76
N LEU A 140 5.72 2.13 -21.82
CA LEU A 140 5.06 1.01 -21.12
C LEU A 140 5.60 -0.33 -21.66
N ARG A 141 5.70 -1.34 -20.78
CA ARG A 141 6.22 -2.68 -21.08
C ARG A 141 5.22 -3.77 -20.76
#